data_AF-A0A2V9W6P8-F1
#
_entry.id   AF-A0A2V9W6P8-F1
#
_cell.length_a   1.000
_cell.length_b   1.000
_cell.length_c   1.000
_cell.angle_alpha   90.00
_cell.angle_beta   90.00
_cell.angle_gamma   90.00
#
_symmetry.space_group_name_H-M   'P 1'
#
loop_
_entity.id
_entity.type
_entity.pdbx_description
1 polymer ?
#
loop_
_entity_poly.entity_id
_entity_poly.type
_entity_poly.pdbx_seq_one_letter_code
_entity_poly.pdbx_strand_id
1 'polypeptide(L)'
;MIKNLIHGSVLVVILALASVGSLYAQEPQQTQPSPDTPQAGQSSRQPTGQVQRAKEYTGTIVDEGNSVRLKDSAGNANYKLDDEKMAKAYVGKQVRVTGKLDTSTNIIQVQSISGVQ
;
A
#
# COMPACT_ATOMS: atom_id res chain seq x y z
N MET A 1 2.14 -35.81 13.36
CA MET A 1 2.56 -35.00 14.52
C MET A 1 2.29 -33.54 14.18
N ILE A 2 1.39 -32.90 14.93
CA ILE A 2 0.84 -31.56 14.68
C ILE A 2 1.61 -30.58 15.56
N LYS A 3 1.84 -29.33 15.11
CA LYS A 3 1.36 -28.11 15.79
C LYS A 3 1.87 -26.81 15.16
N ASN A 4 0.90 -26.02 14.71
CA ASN A 4 0.93 -24.63 14.28
C ASN A 4 1.56 -23.71 15.34
N LEU A 5 2.20 -22.62 14.94
CA LEU A 5 2.63 -21.57 15.87
C LEU A 5 2.12 -20.18 15.43
N ILE A 6 1.20 -19.70 16.27
CA ILE A 6 0.52 -18.41 16.28
C ILE A 6 1.54 -17.34 16.68
N HIS A 7 1.72 -16.27 15.90
CA HIS A 7 2.36 -15.06 16.39
C HIS A 7 1.30 -14.00 16.63
N GLY A 8 1.11 -13.71 17.92
CA GLY A 8 0.01 -12.96 18.48
C GLY A 8 -0.02 -11.50 18.06
N SER A 9 -1.27 -11.04 17.95
CA SER A 9 -1.71 -9.65 17.91
C SER A 9 -1.39 -8.97 19.25
N VAL A 10 -0.79 -7.78 19.23
CA VAL A 10 -0.83 -6.86 20.37
C VAL A 10 -1.45 -5.56 19.90
N LEU A 11 -2.69 -5.40 20.35
CA LEU A 11 -3.57 -4.26 20.23
C LEU A 11 -3.19 -3.25 21.33
N VAL A 12 -2.86 -2.01 20.94
CA VAL A 12 -2.74 -0.90 21.89
C VAL A 12 -3.72 0.19 21.47
N VAL A 13 -4.85 0.22 22.18
CA VAL A 13 -5.81 1.32 22.20
C VAL A 13 -5.45 2.20 23.39
N ILE A 14 -5.08 3.45 23.15
CA ILE A 14 -4.91 4.43 24.24
C ILE A 14 -6.12 5.36 24.21
N LEU A 15 -7.00 5.15 25.19
CA LEU A 15 -8.08 6.06 25.58
C LEU A 15 -7.49 7.16 26.48
N ALA A 16 -7.77 8.42 26.19
CA ALA A 16 -7.60 9.51 27.15
C ALA A 16 -8.85 10.42 27.11
N LEU A 17 -9.48 10.57 28.27
CA LEU A 17 -10.65 11.41 28.54
C LEU A 17 -10.21 12.64 29.35
N ALA A 18 -10.67 13.84 29.00
CA ALA A 18 -11.10 14.89 29.95
C ALA A 18 -11.72 16.13 29.25
N SER A 19 -12.89 16.52 29.76
CA SER A 19 -13.77 17.71 29.55
C SER A 19 -13.10 19.07 29.89
N VAL A 20 -13.56 20.28 29.50
CA VAL A 20 -14.76 21.08 29.91
C VAL A 20 -14.89 22.36 29.04
N GLY A 21 -16.11 22.90 28.79
CA GLY A 21 -16.35 24.36 28.60
C GLY A 21 -17.31 24.80 27.48
N SER A 22 -18.37 25.56 27.82
CA SER A 22 -19.54 25.90 26.99
C SER A 22 -19.49 27.24 26.22
N LEU A 23 -20.31 27.30 25.15
CA LEU A 23 -21.05 28.45 24.59
C LEU A 23 -20.30 29.63 23.94
N TYR A 24 -20.24 29.60 22.61
CA TYR A 24 -20.51 30.74 21.73
C TYR A 24 -21.14 30.22 20.42
N ALA A 25 -22.31 30.76 20.07
CA ALA A 25 -22.94 30.53 18.77
C ALA A 25 -22.36 31.55 17.78
N GLN A 26 -21.60 31.09 16.79
CA GLN A 26 -21.09 31.89 15.67
C GLN A 26 -21.08 31.02 14.39
N GLU A 27 -21.93 31.43 13.43
CA GLU A 27 -21.91 31.28 11.96
C GLU A 27 -21.37 29.98 11.29
N PRO A 28 -22.15 29.30 10.42
CA PRO A 28 -21.65 28.19 9.61
C PRO A 28 -21.07 28.69 8.29
N GLN A 29 -19.78 29.06 8.26
CA GLN A 29 -19.03 29.14 7.01
C GLN A 29 -17.58 28.65 7.17
N GLN A 30 -17.28 27.56 6.43
CA GLN A 30 -15.96 27.16 5.90
C GLN A 30 -14.88 26.87 6.98
N THR A 31 -14.37 25.64 7.14
CA THR A 31 -13.59 24.91 6.15
C THR A 31 -13.42 23.48 6.65
N GLN A 32 -13.63 22.52 5.76
CA GLN A 32 -13.52 21.08 5.97
C GLN A 32 -12.03 20.66 6.16
N PRO A 33 -11.63 20.06 7.30
CA PRO A 33 -10.44 19.24 7.33
C PRO A 33 -10.84 17.84 6.87
N SER A 34 -10.63 17.56 5.58
CA SER A 34 -10.61 16.19 5.09
C SER A 34 -9.48 15.46 5.83
N PRO A 35 -9.73 14.30 6.47
CA PRO A 35 -8.63 13.45 6.89
C PRO A 35 -7.86 13.02 5.65
N ASP A 36 -6.54 13.24 5.68
CA ASP A 36 -5.56 12.68 4.75
C ASP A 36 -5.78 11.18 4.62
N THR A 37 -6.59 10.80 3.64
CA THR A 37 -6.48 9.52 2.98
C THR A 37 -5.24 9.66 2.10
N PRO A 38 -4.23 8.77 2.20
CA PRO A 38 -3.23 8.69 1.16
C PRO A 38 -3.98 8.45 -0.14
N GLN A 39 -4.04 9.48 -0.97
CA GLN A 39 -4.64 9.44 -2.29
C GLN A 39 -3.97 8.29 -3.04
N ALA A 40 -4.67 7.16 -3.13
CA ALA A 40 -4.43 6.17 -4.16
C ALA A 40 -4.64 6.91 -5.49
N GLY A 41 -3.53 7.42 -6.03
CA GLY A 41 -3.50 8.29 -7.18
C GLY A 41 -4.10 7.61 -8.40
N GLN A 42 -5.25 8.15 -8.80
CA GLN A 42 -5.59 8.47 -10.19
C GLN A 42 -5.69 7.30 -11.17
N SER A 43 -6.92 6.82 -11.32
CA SER A 43 -7.41 6.36 -12.61
C SER A 43 -7.26 7.45 -13.68
N SER A 44 -6.77 7.01 -14.85
CA SER A 44 -7.05 7.50 -16.20
C SER A 44 -6.65 8.93 -16.58
N ARG A 45 -5.44 9.08 -17.14
CA ARG A 45 -5.20 9.89 -18.35
C ARG A 45 -4.14 9.17 -19.20
N GLN A 46 -4.56 8.64 -20.34
CA GLN A 46 -3.72 7.98 -21.34
C GLN A 46 -3.42 8.99 -22.46
N PRO A 47 -2.17 9.46 -22.62
CA PRO A 47 -1.73 10.08 -23.86
C PRO A 47 -1.17 9.00 -24.79
N THR A 48 -1.65 9.07 -26.03
CA THR A 48 -1.33 8.27 -27.20
C THR A 48 0.17 8.12 -27.43
N GLY A 49 0.63 6.88 -27.62
CA GLY A 49 2.03 6.48 -27.83
C GLY A 49 2.50 5.52 -26.74
N GLN A 50 2.34 4.21 -26.98
CA GLN A 50 2.51 3.15 -25.96
C GLN A 50 3.99 2.90 -25.59
N VAL A 51 4.66 3.91 -25.05
CA VAL A 51 5.80 3.68 -24.17
C VAL A 51 5.17 3.20 -22.86
N GLN A 52 5.39 1.93 -22.47
CA GLN A 52 4.97 1.45 -21.15
C GLN A 52 5.68 2.29 -20.09
N ARG A 53 4.97 3.29 -19.56
CA ARG A 53 5.47 4.17 -18.52
C ARG A 53 5.47 3.42 -17.20
N ALA A 54 6.41 3.81 -16.34
CA ALA A 54 6.42 3.37 -14.95
C ALA A 54 5.07 3.72 -14.30
N LYS A 55 4.50 2.77 -13.57
CA LYS A 55 3.29 2.91 -12.76
C LYS A 55 3.60 2.52 -11.34
N GLU A 56 2.74 2.94 -10.44
CA GLU A 56 2.86 2.69 -9.01
C GLU A 56 1.84 1.63 -8.62
N TYR A 57 2.32 0.61 -7.90
CA TYR A 57 1.54 -0.53 -7.45
C TYR A 57 1.65 -0.62 -5.94
N THR A 58 0.52 -0.58 -5.25
CA THR A 58 0.50 -0.71 -3.78
C THR A 58 0.10 -2.13 -3.42
N GLY A 59 0.82 -2.74 -2.48
CA GLY A 59 0.54 -4.12 -2.08
C GLY A 59 1.42 -4.59 -0.92
N THR A 60 1.16 -5.79 -0.43
CA THR A 60 2.03 -6.50 0.50
C THR A 60 3.03 -7.33 -0.28
N ILE A 61 4.32 -7.25 0.09
CA ILE A 61 5.32 -8.15 -0.48
C ILE A 61 5.23 -9.51 0.19
N VAL A 62 5.15 -10.57 -0.63
CA VAL A 62 5.15 -11.95 -0.17
C VAL A 62 6.30 -12.71 -0.83
N ASP A 63 7.00 -13.51 -0.02
CA ASP A 63 7.96 -14.49 -0.52
C ASP A 63 7.24 -15.83 -0.64
N GLU A 64 7.26 -16.42 -1.85
CA GLU A 64 6.68 -17.75 -2.11
C GLU A 64 7.78 -18.81 -2.27
N GLY A 65 8.96 -18.59 -1.67
CA GLY A 65 10.13 -19.48 -1.72
C GLY A 65 10.88 -19.44 -3.06
N ASN A 66 10.17 -19.48 -4.18
CA ASN A 66 10.75 -19.52 -5.52
C ASN A 66 10.68 -18.18 -6.27
N SER A 67 9.90 -17.23 -5.76
CA SER A 67 9.71 -15.89 -6.33
C SER A 67 9.19 -14.92 -5.28
N VAL A 68 9.53 -13.65 -5.40
CA VAL A 68 8.92 -12.56 -4.62
C VAL A 68 7.79 -11.91 -5.42
N ARG A 69 6.65 -11.67 -4.76
CA ARG A 69 5.46 -11.10 -5.39
C ARG A 69 4.87 -9.95 -4.60
N LEU A 70 4.21 -9.04 -5.33
CA LEU A 70 3.36 -8.00 -4.78
C LEU A 70 1.92 -8.45 -4.85
N LYS A 71 1.29 -8.61 -3.68
CA LYS A 71 -0.15 -8.86 -3.55
C LYS A 71 -0.87 -7.57 -3.22
N ASP A 72 -1.84 -7.20 -4.04
CA ASP A 72 -2.73 -6.08 -3.71
C ASP A 72 -3.54 -6.38 -2.42
N SER A 73 -3.93 -5.34 -1.69
CA SER A 73 -4.65 -5.46 -0.42
C SER A 73 -6.03 -6.12 -0.56
N ALA A 74 -6.65 -6.07 -1.75
CA ALA A 74 -7.88 -6.79 -2.04
C ALA A 74 -7.65 -8.24 -2.48
N GLY A 75 -6.40 -8.69 -2.60
CA GLY A 75 -6.02 -10.05 -2.99
C GLY A 75 -6.28 -10.40 -4.47
N ASN A 76 -6.78 -9.45 -5.26
CA ASN A 76 -7.17 -9.66 -6.66
C ASN A 76 -5.98 -9.62 -7.63
N ALA A 77 -4.87 -9.01 -7.22
CA ALA A 77 -3.68 -8.86 -8.05
C ALA A 77 -2.46 -9.47 -7.38
N ASN A 78 -1.69 -10.22 -8.17
CA ASN A 78 -0.49 -10.94 -7.75
C ASN A 78 0.60 -10.81 -8.80
N TYR A 79 1.44 -9.78 -8.67
CA TYR A 79 2.50 -9.50 -9.63
C TYR A 79 3.84 -10.04 -9.15
N LYS A 80 4.58 -10.74 -10.00
CA LYS A 80 5.96 -11.10 -9.69
C LYS A 80 6.85 -9.85 -9.81
N LEU A 81 7.84 -9.73 -8.94
CA LEU A 81 8.85 -8.68 -9.00
C LEU A 81 10.13 -9.23 -9.63
N ASP A 82 10.72 -8.51 -10.58
CA ASP A 82 11.98 -8.93 -11.20
C ASP A 82 13.18 -8.76 -10.25
N ASP A 83 13.21 -7.65 -9.50
CA ASP A 83 14.26 -7.39 -8.52
C ASP A 83 13.90 -7.98 -7.15
N GLU A 84 14.02 -9.30 -7.07
CA GLU A 84 13.75 -10.06 -5.84
C GLU A 84 14.66 -9.65 -4.69
N LYS A 85 15.89 -9.22 -4.98
CA LYS A 85 16.85 -8.79 -3.95
C LYS A 85 16.35 -7.54 -3.24
N MET A 86 15.90 -6.54 -4.00
CA MET A 86 15.34 -5.32 -3.42
C MET A 86 14.02 -5.61 -2.70
N ALA A 87 13.17 -6.46 -3.28
CA ALA A 87 11.87 -6.80 -2.70
C ALA A 87 11.96 -7.63 -1.40
N LYS A 88 12.96 -8.50 -1.25
CA LYS A 88 13.16 -9.32 -0.05
C LYS A 88 13.28 -8.49 1.24
N ALA A 89 13.82 -7.28 1.17
CA ALA A 89 13.91 -6.37 2.31
C ALA A 89 12.55 -5.90 2.85
N TYR A 90 11.48 -6.08 2.06
CA TYR A 90 10.13 -5.60 2.36
C TYR A 90 9.10 -6.73 2.54
N VAL A 91 9.54 -8.00 2.59
CA VAL A 91 8.64 -9.15 2.80
C VAL A 91 7.79 -8.96 4.06
N GLY A 92 6.48 -9.18 3.91
CA GLY A 92 5.48 -8.99 4.96
C GLY A 92 5.06 -7.53 5.19
N LYS A 93 5.61 -6.58 4.44
CA LYS A 93 5.28 -5.14 4.57
C LYS A 93 4.37 -4.69 3.44
N GLN A 94 3.46 -3.77 3.78
CA GLN A 94 2.75 -2.98 2.80
C GLN A 94 3.73 -1.97 2.19
N VAL A 95 3.81 -1.93 0.87
CA VAL A 95 4.72 -1.07 0.12
C VAL A 95 4.03 -0.48 -1.10
N ARG A 96 4.71 0.51 -1.68
CA ARG A 96 4.47 1.05 -3.00
C ARG A 96 5.65 0.70 -3.90
N VAL A 97 5.38 -0.02 -4.98
CA VAL A 97 6.35 -0.44 -5.99
C VAL A 97 6.17 0.44 -7.22
N THR A 98 7.20 1.15 -7.63
CA THR A 98 7.20 1.89 -8.89
C THR A 98 7.95 1.09 -9.94
N GLY A 99 7.29 0.78 -11.05
CA GLY A 99 7.85 -0.14 -12.05
C GLY A 99 7.05 -0.19 -13.34
N LYS A 100 7.57 -0.90 -14.34
CA LYS A 100 6.84 -1.18 -15.58
C LYS A 100 6.29 -2.60 -15.52
N LEU A 101 4.98 -2.76 -15.66
CA LEU A 101 4.38 -4.09 -15.75
C LEU A 101 4.55 -4.64 -17.17
N ASP A 102 5.32 -5.70 -17.30
CA ASP A 102 5.29 -6.57 -18.45
C ASP A 102 4.00 -7.40 -18.40
N THR A 103 3.03 -7.02 -19.23
CA THR A 103 1.72 -7.69 -19.32
C THR A 103 1.80 -9.09 -19.92
N SER A 104 2.86 -9.41 -20.65
CA SER A 104 3.05 -10.73 -21.25
C SER A 104 3.50 -11.77 -20.21
N THR A 105 4.30 -11.35 -19.24
CA THR A 105 4.85 -12.24 -18.19
C THR A 105 4.24 -12.00 -16.81
N ASN A 106 3.45 -10.94 -16.64
CA ASN A 106 2.91 -10.49 -15.36
C ASN A 106 4.00 -10.15 -14.33
N ILE A 107 5.13 -9.63 -14.82
CA ILE A 107 6.29 -9.23 -14.00
C ILE A 107 6.35 -7.70 -13.97
N ILE A 108 6.49 -7.12 -12.78
CA ILE A 108 6.84 -5.72 -12.62
C ILE A 108 8.36 -5.62 -12.66
N GLN A 109 8.85 -4.89 -13.67
CA GLN A 109 10.21 -4.38 -13.72
C GLN A 109 10.34 -3.25 -12.70
N VAL A 110 10.86 -3.58 -11.52
CA VAL A 110 10.96 -2.72 -10.36
C VAL A 110 12.01 -1.65 -10.61
N GLN A 111 11.64 -0.40 -10.35
CA GLN A 111 12.56 0.75 -10.33
C GLN A 111 12.78 1.24 -8.90
N SER A 112 11.74 1.23 -8.07
CA SER A 112 11.86 1.57 -6.65
C SER A 112 10.77 0.90 -5.82
N ILE A 113 11.06 0.70 -4.53
CA ILE A 113 10.11 0.23 -3.53
C ILE A 113 10.20 1.19 -2.34
N SER A 114 9.07 1.69 -1.88
CA SER A 114 8.96 2.47 -0.64
C SER A 114 7.91 1.87 0.29
N GLY A 115 8.17 1.94 1.60
CA GLY A 115 7.15 1.59 2.59
C GLY A 115 6.01 2.60 2.56
N VAL A 116 4.78 2.13 2.71
CA VAL A 116 3.66 3.02 3.05
C VAL A 116 3.57 3.06 4.57
N GLN A 117 3.62 4.27 5.14
CA GLN A 117 3.46 4.52 6.57
C GLN A 117 1.99 4.75 6.90
#